data_AF-A0A2R6HWV3-F1
#
_entry.id   AF-A0A2R6HWV3-F1
#
_cell.length_a   1.000
_cell.length_b   1.000
_cell.length_c   1.000
_cell.angle_alpha   90.00
_cell.angle_beta   90.00
_cell.angle_gamma   90.00
#
_symmetry.space_group_name_H-M   'P 1'
#
loop_
_entity.id
_entity.type
_entity.pdbx_description
1 polymer ?
#
loop_
_entity_poly.entity_id
_entity_poly.type
_entity_poly.pdbx_seq_one_letter_code
_entity_poly.pdbx_strand_id
1 'polypeptide(L)'
;EWYAAMFDRADADFVEMKAFMHVGNSRDRLDRDVMPDHEAVVGFTEAVGEYLPTHPVLRDVEASRVALLAREEDTWVPKLKGGSEFWEANPYGS
;
A
#
# COMPACT_ATOMS: atom_id res chain seq x y z
N GLU A 1 -8.63 1.01 16.44
CA GLU A 1 -7.65 1.09 17.56
C GLU A 1 -6.36 0.28 17.33
N TRP A 2 -6.40 -1.02 17.02
CA TRP A 2 -5.17 -1.83 16.89
C TRP A 2 -4.23 -1.41 15.73
N TYR A 3 -4.81 -1.00 14.60
CA TYR A 3 -4.06 -0.53 13.43
C TYR A 3 -3.23 0.73 13.73
N ALA A 4 -3.85 1.76 14.32
CA ALA A 4 -3.18 3.02 14.67
C ALA A 4 -1.95 2.80 15.57
N ALA A 5 -2.07 1.95 16.59
CA ALA A 5 -0.96 1.62 17.49
C ALA A 5 0.21 0.90 16.77
N MET A 6 -0.09 0.10 15.74
CA MET A 6 0.93 -0.58 14.93
C MET A 6 1.69 0.40 14.03
N PHE A 7 0.99 1.41 13.50
CA PHE A 7 1.57 2.43 12.62
C PHE A 7 2.40 3.47 13.38
N ASP A 8 1.91 3.93 14.53
CA ASP A 8 2.61 4.91 15.37
C ASP A 8 3.97 4.36 15.85
N ARG A 9 4.04 3.04 16.07
CA ARG A 9 5.30 2.34 16.40
C ARG A 9 6.24 2.16 15.21
N ALA A 10 5.72 2.15 13.98
CA ALA A 10 6.48 1.89 12.77
C ALA A 10 7.09 3.14 12.13
N ASP A 11 6.60 4.34 12.48
CA ASP A 11 6.96 5.62 11.84
C ASP A 11 6.94 5.53 10.30
N ALA A 12 5.95 4.84 9.76
CA ALA A 12 5.87 4.58 8.31
C ALA A 12 5.47 5.87 7.56
N ASP A 13 6.11 6.12 6.42
CA ASP A 13 5.73 7.19 5.48
C ASP A 13 4.49 6.82 4.65
N PHE A 14 4.30 5.51 4.43
CA PHE A 14 3.30 4.94 3.54
C PHE A 14 2.62 3.74 4.18
N VAL A 15 1.30 3.63 3.98
CA VAL A 15 0.51 2.46 4.39
C VAL A 15 -0.28 1.95 3.19
N GLU A 16 0.09 0.78 2.66
CA GLU A 16 -0.54 0.17 1.49
C GLU A 16 -1.54 -0.93 1.92
N MET A 17 -2.78 -0.78 1.49
CA MET A 17 -3.86 -1.75 1.62
C MET A 17 -4.02 -2.45 0.28
N LYS A 18 -3.67 -3.74 0.28
CA LYS A 18 -3.70 -4.56 -0.93
C LYS A 18 -4.73 -5.67 -0.77
N ALA A 19 -5.70 -5.71 -1.67
CA ALA A 19 -6.63 -6.83 -1.73
C ALA A 19 -5.89 -8.14 -1.97
N PHE A 20 -6.43 -9.21 -1.40
CA PHE A 20 -6.06 -10.54 -1.83
C PHE A 20 -6.37 -10.71 -3.32
N MET A 21 -5.34 -11.09 -4.08
CA MET A 21 -5.46 -11.42 -5.49
C MET A 21 -5.30 -12.92 -5.65
N HIS A 22 -6.30 -13.59 -6.23
CA HIS A 22 -6.29 -15.04 -6.45
C HIS A 22 -5.39 -15.42 -7.64
N VAL A 23 -4.07 -15.33 -7.44
CA VAL A 23 -3.02 -15.62 -8.42
C VAL A 23 -2.01 -16.65 -7.90
N GLY A 24 -1.53 -17.57 -8.74
CA GLY A 24 -0.55 -18.61 -8.39
C GLY A 24 -1.09 -19.72 -7.48
N ASN A 25 -0.24 -20.33 -6.64
CA ASN A 25 -0.54 -21.44 -5.70
C ASN A 25 -1.54 -21.08 -4.56
N SER A 26 -2.15 -19.89 -4.62
CA SER A 26 -3.10 -19.36 -3.61
C SER A 26 -4.54 -19.83 -3.84
N ARG A 27 -4.81 -20.55 -4.95
CA ARG A 27 -6.15 -21.03 -5.31
C ARG A 27 -6.71 -22.09 -4.35
N ASP A 28 -5.85 -22.76 -3.59
CA ASP A 28 -6.24 -23.89 -2.73
C ASP A 28 -6.71 -23.47 -1.33
N ARG A 29 -6.69 -22.16 -0.99
CA ARG A 29 -6.95 -21.69 0.39
C ARG A 29 -8.16 -20.77 0.57
N LEU A 30 -8.59 -20.05 -0.46
CA LEU A 30 -9.74 -19.13 -0.38
C LEU A 30 -10.45 -19.04 -1.74
N ASP A 31 -11.77 -19.04 -1.69
CA ASP A 31 -12.62 -19.00 -2.88
C ASP A 31 -12.51 -17.65 -3.61
N ARG A 32 -12.77 -17.65 -4.93
CA ARG A 32 -12.64 -16.46 -5.80
C ARG A 32 -13.57 -15.33 -5.37
N ASP A 33 -14.69 -15.68 -4.75
CA ASP A 33 -15.71 -14.76 -4.25
C ASP A 33 -15.24 -13.93 -3.04
N VAL A 34 -14.07 -14.25 -2.47
CA VAL A 34 -13.48 -13.50 -1.35
C VAL A 34 -12.59 -12.35 -1.84
N MET A 35 -12.36 -12.20 -3.14
CA MET A 35 -11.65 -11.02 -3.67
C MET A 35 -12.52 -9.77 -3.47
N PRO A 36 -12.11 -8.81 -2.64
CA PRO A 36 -12.81 -7.54 -2.52
C PRO A 36 -12.74 -6.80 -3.85
N ASP A 37 -13.84 -6.18 -4.26
CA ASP A 37 -13.81 -5.22 -5.36
C ASP A 37 -13.02 -3.97 -4.94
N HIS A 38 -12.51 -3.25 -5.92
CA HIS A 38 -11.62 -2.12 -5.68
C HIS A 38 -12.26 -1.05 -4.78
N GLU A 39 -13.54 -0.75 -4.98
CA GLU A 39 -14.30 0.16 -4.13
C GLU A 39 -14.33 -0.27 -2.66
N ALA A 40 -14.39 -1.58 -2.39
CA ALA A 40 -14.33 -2.11 -1.03
C ALA A 40 -12.93 -1.92 -0.40
N VAL A 41 -11.86 -2.02 -1.20
CA VAL A 41 -10.48 -1.74 -0.76
C VAL A 41 -10.33 -0.26 -0.42
N VAL A 42 -10.85 0.63 -1.27
CA VAL A 42 -10.83 2.08 -1.04
C VAL A 42 -11.63 2.45 0.21
N GLY A 43 -12.87 1.98 0.33
CA GLY A 43 -13.72 2.28 1.49
C GLY A 43 -13.15 1.72 2.81
N PHE A 44 -12.51 0.55 2.78
CA PHE A 44 -11.77 0.06 3.94
C PHE A 44 -10.57 0.96 4.28
N THR A 45 -9.85 1.43 3.26
CA THR A 45 -8.70 2.33 3.44
C THR A 45 -9.12 3.68 4.03
N GLU A 46 -10.23 4.24 3.58
CA GLU A 46 -10.82 5.45 4.16
C GLU A 46 -11.15 5.27 5.64
N ALA A 47 -11.83 4.16 5.99
CA ALA A 47 -12.14 3.85 7.38
C ALA A 47 -10.89 3.64 8.24
N VAL A 48 -9.80 3.11 7.68
CA VAL A 48 -8.50 3.05 8.36
C VAL A 48 -7.92 4.45 8.54
N GLY A 49 -8.01 5.31 7.53
CA GLY A 49 -7.53 6.68 7.54
C GLY A 49 -8.13 7.55 8.64
N GLU A 50 -9.36 7.28 9.08
CA GLU A 50 -9.97 7.95 10.25
C GLU A 50 -9.16 7.78 11.54
N TYR A 51 -8.36 6.71 11.63
CA TYR A 51 -7.47 6.44 12.76
C TYR A 51 -6.00 6.85 12.50
N LEU A 52 -5.69 7.40 11.32
CA LEU A 52 -4.36 7.88 10.92
C LEU A 52 -4.41 9.33 10.43
N PRO A 53 -4.64 10.31 11.33
CA PRO A 53 -4.69 11.72 10.95
C PRO A 53 -3.36 12.24 10.37
N THR A 54 -2.25 11.54 10.60
CA THR A 54 -0.93 11.87 10.06
C THR A 54 -0.75 11.51 8.59
N HIS A 55 -1.65 10.73 8.00
CA HIS A 55 -1.57 10.24 6.63
C HIS A 55 -2.82 10.63 5.82
N PRO A 56 -3.04 11.93 5.58
CA PRO A 56 -4.28 12.44 5.00
C PRO A 56 -4.43 12.13 3.50
N VAL A 57 -3.36 11.68 2.84
CA VAL A 57 -3.34 11.51 1.39
C VAL A 57 -3.78 10.10 1.04
N LEU A 58 -4.91 9.99 0.35
CA LEU A 58 -5.37 8.74 -0.26
C LEU A 58 -4.98 8.68 -1.74
N ARG A 59 -4.45 7.53 -2.17
CA ARG A 59 -4.20 7.17 -3.58
C ARG A 59 -4.61 5.74 -3.81
N ASP A 60 -4.98 5.39 -5.04
CA ASP A 60 -5.42 4.04 -5.37
C ASP A 60 -5.07 3.66 -6.81
N VAL A 61 -4.95 2.35 -7.05
CA VAL A 61 -4.67 1.76 -8.37
C VAL A 61 -5.59 0.56 -8.58
N GLU A 62 -6.65 0.77 -9.36
CA GLU A 62 -7.68 -0.22 -9.64
C GLU A 62 -7.12 -1.51 -10.26
N ALA A 63 -6.19 -1.37 -11.21
CA ALA A 63 -5.60 -2.50 -11.93
C ALA A 63 -4.95 -3.54 -11.00
N SER A 64 -4.48 -3.11 -9.82
CA SER A 64 -3.89 -3.96 -8.80
C SER A 64 -4.76 -4.14 -7.55
N ARG A 65 -5.93 -3.50 -7.48
CA ARG A 65 -6.81 -3.44 -6.29
C ARG A 65 -6.04 -3.02 -5.03
N VAL A 66 -5.34 -1.90 -5.14
CA VAL A 66 -4.50 -1.33 -4.09
C VAL A 66 -4.97 0.07 -3.75
N ALA A 67 -4.97 0.42 -2.47
CA ALA A 67 -5.12 1.78 -1.96
C ALA A 67 -4.01 2.09 -0.95
N LEU A 68 -3.61 3.36 -0.87
CA LEU A 68 -2.43 3.85 -0.16
C LEU A 68 -2.80 5.09 0.65
N LEU A 69 -2.39 5.11 1.92
CA LEU A 69 -2.37 6.30 2.75
C LEU A 69 -0.93 6.82 2.86
N ALA A 70 -0.73 8.11 2.68
CA ALA A 70 0.57 8.77 2.76
C ALA A 70 0.52 10.06 3.58
N ARG A 71 1.66 10.45 4.15
CA ARG A 71 1.81 11.72 4.88
C ARG A 71 1.74 12.94 3.94
N GLU A 72 2.27 12.79 2.74
CA GLU A 72 2.45 13.88 1.77
C GLU A 72 1.95 13.47 0.38
N GLU A 73 1.60 14.47 -0.44
CA GLU A 73 1.13 14.24 -1.81
C GLU A 73 2.23 13.76 -2.74
N ASP A 74 3.47 14.20 -2.47
CA ASP A 74 4.64 13.74 -3.20
C ASP A 74 5.11 12.42 -2.61
N THR A 75 4.55 11.33 -3.14
CA THR A 75 4.94 9.97 -2.77
C THR A 75 6.26 9.55 -3.44
N TRP A 76 6.94 10.46 -4.15
CA TRP A 76 8.19 10.16 -4.84
C TRP A 76 9.37 10.21 -3.88
N VAL A 77 9.92 9.03 -3.54
CA VAL A 77 11.15 8.97 -2.76
C VAL A 77 12.34 9.30 -3.69
N PRO A 78 13.09 10.40 -3.47
CA PRO A 78 14.18 10.81 -4.38
C PRO A 78 15.25 9.74 -4.57
N LYS A 79 15.48 8.90 -3.55
CA LYS A 79 16.42 7.76 -3.56
C LYS A 79 15.99 6.60 -4.45
N LEU A 80 14.74 6.56 -4.89
CA LEU A 80 14.23 5.52 -5.80
C LEU A 80 14.17 5.99 -7.25
N LYS A 81 14.49 7.28 -7.51
CA LYS A 81 14.61 7.80 -8.88
C LYS A 81 15.67 7.00 -9.64
N GLY A 82 15.32 6.52 -10.84
CA GLY A 82 16.26 5.83 -11.72
C GLY A 82 17.51 6.69 -11.95
N GLY A 83 18.69 6.08 -11.78
CA GLY A 83 19.98 6.78 -11.86
C GLY A 83 20.43 7.48 -10.56
N SER A 84 19.82 7.16 -9.41
CA SER A 84 20.35 7.55 -8.10
C SER A 84 21.43 6.55 -7.62
N GLU A 85 22.29 7.00 -6.71
CA GLU A 85 23.36 6.19 -6.08
C GLU A 85 22.83 4.86 -5.49
N PHE A 86 21.56 4.81 -5.09
CA PHE A 86 20.89 3.60 -4.59
C PHE A 86 20.87 2.47 -5.63
N TRP A 87 20.61 2.81 -6.90
CA TRP A 87 20.61 1.84 -8.00
C TRP A 87 22.01 1.51 -8.50
N GLU A 88 22.94 2.47 -8.43
CA GLU A 88 24.34 2.27 -8.82
C GLU A 88 25.08 1.27 -7.91
N ALA A 89 24.64 1.13 -6.65
CA ALA A 89 25.21 0.21 -5.68
C ALA A 89 24.70 -1.25 -5.79
N ASN A 90 23.73 -1.55 -6.66
CA ASN A 90 23.12 -2.89 -6.76
C ASN A 90 23.41 -3.56 -8.12
N PRO A 91 24.17 -4.68 -8.18
CA PRO A 91 24.56 -5.33 -9.43
C PRO A 91 23.39 -6.00 -10.21
N TYR A 92 22.16 -5.90 -9.71
CA TYR A 92 20.94 -6.39 -10.38
C TYR A 92 20.00 -5.27 -10.85
N GLY A 93 20.43 -4.00 -10.79
CA GLY A 93 19.66 -2.85 -11.28
C GLY A 93 19.85 -2.60 -12.78
N SER A 94 19.37 -3.50 -13.64
CA SER A 94 19.13 -3.25 -15.07
C SER A 94 17.99 -4.11 -15.59
#